data_AF-A0A370LYK9-F1
#
_entry.id   AF-A0A370LYK9-F1
#
_cell.length_a   1.000
_cell.length_b   1.000
_cell.length_c   1.000
_cell.angle_alpha   90.00
_cell.angle_beta   90.00
_cell.angle_gamma   90.00
#
_symmetry.space_group_name_H-M   'P 1'
#
loop_
_entity.id
_entity.type
_entity.pdbx_description
1 polymer ?
#
loop_
_entity_poly.entity_id
_entity_poly.type
_entity_poly.pdbx_seq_one_letter_code
_entity_poly.pdbx_strand_id
1 'polypeptide(L)'
;MSDEFIRVATKEIMEELSSISDLIKSSNNDADIENKSVGIEKHLHKIKGLAPMMGKEDVGKISTIVDHLMKKIIEGNKISNIRTIVVDATILMQKSMGNIKCDTKTFIDSMGKQFPEALK
;
A
#
# COMPACT_ATOMS: atom_id res chain seq x y z
N MET A 1 16.59 16.30 -1.79
CA MET A 1 15.23 16.78 -2.13
C MET A 1 14.99 18.13 -1.50
N SER A 2 14.15 18.98 -2.09
CA SER A 2 13.75 20.25 -1.48
C SER A 2 12.65 20.03 -0.43
N ASP A 3 12.58 20.90 0.56
CA ASP A 3 11.53 20.86 1.60
C ASP A 3 10.12 20.99 1.00
N GLU A 4 10.00 21.79 -0.07
CA GLU A 4 8.74 21.94 -0.79
C GLU A 4 8.31 20.64 -1.48
N PHE A 5 9.24 19.90 -2.10
CA PHE A 5 8.93 18.60 -2.66
C PHE A 5 8.44 17.64 -1.56
N ILE A 6 9.15 17.57 -0.43
CA ILE A 6 8.77 16.67 0.67
C ILE A 6 7.38 17.04 1.19
N ARG A 7 7.07 18.32 1.34
CA ARG A 7 5.76 18.81 1.80
C ARG A 7 4.64 18.41 0.85
N VAL A 8 4.82 18.64 -0.45
CA VAL A 8 3.83 18.31 -1.48
C VAL A 8 3.63 16.79 -1.58
N ALA A 9 4.72 16.03 -1.65
CA ALA A 9 4.66 14.58 -1.74
C ALA A 9 4.06 13.94 -0.48
N THR A 10 4.33 14.50 0.71
CA THR A 10 3.67 14.06 1.96
C THR A 10 2.15 14.22 1.86
N LYS A 11 1.69 15.40 1.42
CA LYS A 11 0.26 15.67 1.26
C LYS A 11 -0.38 14.71 0.25
N GLU A 12 0.26 14.52 -0.90
CA GLU A 12 -0.23 13.63 -1.95
C GLU A 12 -0.33 12.18 -1.44
N ILE A 13 0.72 11.62 -0.82
CA ILE A 13 0.67 10.26 -0.25
C ILE A 13 -0.46 10.13 0.77
N MET A 14 -0.69 11.13 1.62
CA MET A 14 -1.77 11.09 2.60
C MET A 14 -3.16 11.12 1.95
N GLU A 15 -3.35 11.88 0.87
CA GLU A 15 -4.60 11.90 0.08
C GLU A 15 -4.84 10.56 -0.62
N GLU A 16 -3.80 9.96 -1.18
CA GLU A 16 -3.85 8.62 -1.79
C GLU A 16 -4.21 7.54 -0.75
N LEU A 17 -3.58 7.57 0.43
CA LEU A 17 -3.92 6.66 1.54
C LEU A 17 -5.35 6.87 2.08
N SER A 18 -5.84 8.11 2.08
CA SER A 18 -7.23 8.41 2.44
C SER A 18 -8.19 7.80 1.43
N SER A 19 -7.89 7.92 0.13
CA SER A 19 -8.70 7.34 -0.95
C SER A 19 -8.77 5.82 -0.85
N ILE A 20 -7.63 5.15 -0.61
CA ILE A 20 -7.58 3.72 -0.32
C ILE A 20 -8.43 3.38 0.92
N SER A 21 -8.35 4.18 1.99
CA SER A 21 -9.14 3.96 3.20
C SER A 21 -10.64 4.00 2.94
N ASP A 22 -11.11 4.87 2.04
CA ASP A 22 -12.53 4.96 1.71
C ASP A 22 -13.00 3.78 0.83
N LEU A 23 -12.14 3.27 -0.05
CA LEU A 23 -12.38 2.01 -0.78
C LEU A 23 -12.46 0.81 0.18
N ILE A 24 -11.61 0.78 1.21
CA ILE A 24 -11.64 -0.26 2.26
C ILE A 24 -12.92 -0.17 3.08
N LYS A 25 -13.33 1.03 3.53
CA LYS A 25 -14.56 1.22 4.33
C LYS A 25 -15.81 0.78 3.59
N SER A 26 -15.82 0.93 2.27
CA SER A 26 -16.90 0.45 1.39
C SER A 26 -16.76 -1.02 0.97
N SER A 27 -15.90 -1.80 1.66
CA SER A 27 -15.62 -3.21 1.38
C SER A 27 -15.80 -4.08 2.64
N ASN A 28 -16.66 -5.08 2.55
CA ASN A 28 -16.99 -5.98 3.66
C ASN A 28 -16.16 -7.27 3.64
N ASN A 29 -15.69 -7.69 2.47
CA ASN A 29 -14.98 -8.97 2.28
C ASN A 29 -13.87 -8.86 1.22
N ASP A 30 -13.19 -9.98 0.96
CA ASP A 30 -12.11 -10.07 -0.03
C ASP A 30 -12.62 -9.79 -1.46
N ALA A 31 -13.79 -10.30 -1.84
CA ALA A 31 -14.35 -10.08 -3.17
C ALA A 31 -14.64 -8.59 -3.44
N ASP A 32 -15.07 -7.83 -2.43
CA ASP A 32 -15.26 -6.38 -2.55
C ASP A 32 -13.93 -5.64 -2.84
N ILE A 33 -12.83 -6.10 -2.25
CA ILE A 33 -11.49 -5.56 -2.49
C ILE A 33 -10.99 -5.96 -3.88
N GLU A 34 -11.21 -7.21 -4.28
CA GLU A 34 -10.88 -7.70 -5.62
C GLU A 34 -11.59 -6.87 -6.71
N ASN A 35 -12.88 -6.57 -6.52
CA ASN A 35 -13.66 -5.73 -7.43
C ASN A 35 -13.15 -4.27 -7.50
N LYS A 36 -12.46 -3.79 -6.45
CA LYS A 36 -11.88 -2.44 -6.37
C LYS A 36 -10.38 -2.41 -6.69
N SER A 37 -9.79 -3.55 -7.07
CA SER A 37 -8.34 -3.73 -7.26
C SER A 37 -7.70 -2.70 -8.21
N VAL A 38 -8.35 -2.36 -9.33
CA VAL A 38 -7.86 -1.34 -10.27
C VAL A 38 -7.77 0.06 -9.63
N GLY A 39 -8.72 0.41 -8.75
CA GLY A 39 -8.69 1.69 -8.04
C GLY A 39 -7.57 1.71 -7.00
N ILE A 40 -7.46 0.64 -6.22
CA ILE A 40 -6.45 0.49 -5.17
C ILE A 40 -5.03 0.47 -5.77
N GLU A 41 -4.82 -0.25 -6.88
CA GLU A 41 -3.54 -0.32 -7.60
C GLU A 41 -3.05 1.06 -8.03
N LYS A 42 -3.93 1.91 -8.60
CA LYS A 42 -3.56 3.26 -9.04
C LYS A 42 -3.04 4.13 -7.90
N HIS A 43 -3.69 4.08 -6.74
CA HIS A 43 -3.25 4.82 -5.56
C HIS A 43 -1.90 4.29 -5.05
N LEU A 44 -1.74 2.97 -4.98
CA LEU A 44 -0.47 2.34 -4.60
C LEU A 44 0.65 2.67 -5.57
N HIS A 45 0.40 2.68 -6.88
CA HIS A 45 1.42 3.00 -7.88
C HIS A 45 2.06 4.38 -7.66
N LYS A 46 1.26 5.37 -7.29
CA LYS A 46 1.75 6.72 -6.94
C LYS A 46 2.55 6.72 -5.64
N ILE A 47 2.03 6.08 -4.59
CA ILE A 47 2.71 5.98 -3.29
C ILE A 47 4.07 5.29 -3.43
N LYS A 48 4.13 4.19 -4.19
CA LYS A 48 5.36 3.46 -4.54
C LYS A 48 6.42 4.37 -5.17
N GLY A 49 6.01 5.28 -6.06
CA GLY A 49 6.92 6.21 -6.70
C GLY A 49 7.41 7.32 -5.76
N LEU A 50 6.49 7.92 -4.99
CA LEU A 50 6.77 9.10 -4.16
C LEU A 50 7.49 8.77 -2.85
N ALA A 51 7.14 7.67 -2.19
CA ALA A 51 7.62 7.40 -0.84
C ALA A 51 9.16 7.23 -0.74
N PRO A 52 9.84 6.46 -1.62
CA PRO A 52 11.29 6.37 -1.62
C PRO A 52 11.98 7.72 -1.88
N MET A 53 11.39 8.56 -2.74
CA MET A 53 11.90 9.90 -3.04
C MET A 53 11.91 10.81 -1.81
N MET A 54 11.13 10.48 -0.77
CA MET A 54 11.06 11.18 0.52
C MET A 54 11.88 10.48 1.62
N GLY A 55 12.63 9.43 1.30
CA GLY A 55 13.34 8.60 2.29
C GLY A 55 12.43 7.66 3.08
N LYS A 56 11.17 7.45 2.65
CA LYS A 56 10.21 6.54 3.28
C LYS A 56 10.24 5.17 2.60
N GLU A 57 11.40 4.53 2.63
CA GLU A 57 11.65 3.28 1.90
C GLU A 57 10.68 2.14 2.26
N ASP A 58 10.36 1.99 3.54
CA ASP A 58 9.44 0.95 3.99
C ASP A 58 8.01 1.17 3.47
N VAL A 59 7.57 2.43 3.35
CA VAL A 59 6.27 2.75 2.75
C VAL A 59 6.29 2.39 1.27
N GLY A 60 7.38 2.71 0.56
CA GLY A 60 7.58 2.32 -0.84
C GLY A 60 7.56 0.80 -1.04
N LYS A 61 8.20 0.03 -0.14
CA LYS A 61 8.20 -1.44 -0.17
C LYS A 61 6.81 -2.02 0.08
N ILE A 62 6.13 -1.59 1.14
CA ILE A 62 4.76 -2.02 1.44
C ILE A 62 3.85 -1.74 0.24
N SER A 63 3.94 -0.53 -0.30
CA SER A 63 3.16 -0.14 -1.47
C SER A 63 3.47 -0.99 -2.70
N THR A 64 4.75 -1.32 -2.95
CA THR A 64 5.17 -2.22 -4.04
C THR A 64 4.59 -3.62 -3.90
N ILE A 65 4.59 -4.17 -2.69
CA ILE A 65 4.04 -5.50 -2.42
C ILE A 65 2.55 -5.52 -2.74
N VAL A 66 1.78 -4.58 -2.17
CA VAL A 66 0.33 -4.59 -2.34
C VAL A 66 -0.07 -4.23 -3.78
N ASP A 67 0.66 -3.34 -4.45
CA ASP A 67 0.53 -3.04 -5.89
C ASP A 67 0.66 -4.32 -6.73
N HIS A 68 1.66 -5.15 -6.43
CA HIS A 68 1.85 -6.44 -7.09
C HIS A 68 0.67 -7.39 -6.86
N LEU A 69 0.16 -7.48 -5.63
CA LEU A 69 -1.00 -8.33 -5.32
C LEU A 69 -2.27 -7.84 -6.05
N MET A 70 -2.50 -6.52 -6.11
CA MET A 70 -3.61 -5.96 -6.88
C MET A 70 -3.48 -6.30 -8.36
N LYS A 71 -2.28 -6.22 -8.95
CA LYS A 71 -2.02 -6.63 -10.34
C LYS A 71 -2.35 -8.10 -10.58
N LYS A 72 -1.94 -8.99 -9.68
CA LYS A 72 -2.27 -10.41 -9.77
C LYS A 72 -3.78 -10.65 -9.75
N ILE A 73 -4.50 -9.91 -8.91
CA ILE A 73 -5.98 -9.98 -8.87
C ILE A 73 -6.60 -9.46 -10.17
N ILE A 74 -6.09 -8.36 -10.72
CA ILE A 74 -6.54 -7.81 -12.01
C ILE A 74 -6.30 -8.82 -13.14
N GLU A 75 -5.20 -9.58 -13.09
CA GLU A 75 -4.89 -10.70 -13.99
C GLU A 75 -5.79 -11.94 -13.78
N GLY A 76 -6.68 -11.93 -12.78
CA GLY A 76 -7.65 -12.99 -12.50
C GLY A 76 -7.23 -13.96 -11.39
N ASN A 77 -6.11 -13.74 -10.71
CA ASN A 77 -5.69 -14.60 -9.60
C ASN A 77 -6.51 -14.32 -8.34
N LYS A 78 -6.82 -15.36 -7.58
CA LYS A 78 -7.45 -15.23 -6.26
C LYS A 78 -6.40 -15.20 -5.17
N ILE A 79 -6.51 -14.24 -4.26
CA ILE A 79 -5.61 -14.10 -3.11
C ILE A 79 -6.45 -14.07 -1.84
N SER A 80 -6.26 -15.08 -0.98
CA SER A 80 -6.98 -15.18 0.28
C SER A 80 -6.52 -14.12 1.29
N ASN A 81 -7.45 -13.61 2.10
CA ASN A 81 -7.22 -12.59 3.12
C ASN A 81 -6.75 -11.24 2.55
N ILE A 82 -7.02 -10.96 1.27
CA ILE A 82 -6.55 -9.74 0.62
C ILE A 82 -7.07 -8.48 1.32
N ARG A 83 -8.29 -8.51 1.85
CA ARG A 83 -8.84 -7.39 2.61
C ARG A 83 -7.99 -7.07 3.83
N THR A 84 -7.63 -8.08 4.61
CA THR A 84 -6.79 -7.90 5.80
C THR A 84 -5.41 -7.37 5.40
N ILE A 85 -4.79 -7.92 4.36
CA ILE A 85 -3.49 -7.45 3.85
C ILE A 85 -3.55 -5.97 3.47
N VAL A 86 -4.57 -5.55 2.71
CA VAL A 86 -4.74 -4.17 2.26
C VAL A 86 -5.03 -3.22 3.43
N VAL A 87 -5.83 -3.65 4.41
CA VAL A 87 -6.09 -2.89 5.66
C VAL A 87 -4.80 -2.67 6.45
N ASP A 88 -4.07 -3.74 6.73
CA ASP A 88 -2.85 -3.69 7.55
C ASP A 88 -1.77 -2.85 6.87
N ALA A 89 -1.58 -3.03 5.56
CA ALA A 89 -0.67 -2.21 4.77
C ALA A 89 -1.03 -0.73 4.83
N THR A 90 -2.31 -0.38 4.65
CA THR A 90 -2.78 1.01 4.68
C THR A 90 -2.55 1.65 6.04
N ILE A 91 -2.85 0.93 7.13
CA ILE A 91 -2.62 1.41 8.50
C ILE A 91 -1.12 1.60 8.78
N LEU A 92 -0.28 0.65 8.37
CA LEU A 92 1.17 0.74 8.55
C LEU A 92 1.77 1.91 7.77
N MET A 93 1.35 2.11 6.52
CA MET A 93 1.80 3.25 5.71
C MET A 93 1.36 4.57 6.34
N GLN A 94 0.11 4.70 6.80
CA GLN A 94 -0.39 5.90 7.49
C GLN A 94 0.42 6.20 8.76
N LYS A 95 0.67 5.19 9.59
CA LYS A 95 1.48 5.34 10.81
C LYS A 95 2.91 5.75 10.49
N SER A 96 3.54 5.12 9.51
CA SER A 96 4.91 5.43 9.08
C SER A 96 5.04 6.84 8.50
N MET A 97 4.05 7.29 7.73
CA MET A 97 3.97 8.67 7.22
C MET A 97 3.75 9.69 8.35
N GLY A 98 2.94 9.34 9.36
CA GLY A 98 2.73 10.14 10.57
C GLY A 98 3.88 10.09 11.59
N ASN A 99 5.01 9.43 11.27
CA ASN A 99 6.14 9.18 12.18
C ASN A 99 5.74 8.49 13.49
N ILE A 100 4.66 7.70 13.45
CA ILE A 100 4.22 6.86 14.56
C ILE A 100 5.00 5.55 14.48
N LYS A 101 5.61 5.15 15.60
CA LYS A 101 6.32 3.87 15.71
C LYS A 101 5.40 2.73 15.31
N CYS A 102 5.76 2.02 14.25
CA CYS A 102 5.05 0.86 13.73
C CYS A 102 6.06 -0.15 13.21
N ASP A 103 5.69 -1.42 13.22
CA ASP A 103 6.57 -2.50 12.76
C ASP A 103 6.28 -2.84 11.30
N THR A 104 6.81 -1.99 10.41
CA THR A 104 6.77 -2.18 8.95
C THR A 104 7.55 -3.42 8.54
N LYS A 105 8.62 -3.74 9.26
CA LYS A 105 9.54 -4.83 8.93
C LYS A 105 8.88 -6.19 9.07
N THR A 106 8.18 -6.45 10.16
CA THR A 106 7.46 -7.73 10.36
C THR A 106 6.42 -7.97 9.26
N PHE A 107 5.71 -6.91 8.82
CA PHE A 107 4.78 -7.01 7.70
C PHE A 107 5.51 -7.35 6.39
N ILE A 108 6.58 -6.62 6.05
CA ILE A 108 7.37 -6.85 4.84
C ILE A 108 7.95 -8.27 4.82
N ASP A 109 8.53 -8.73 5.94
CA ASP A 109 9.13 -10.06 6.06
C ASP A 109 8.07 -11.17 5.92
N SER A 110 6.87 -10.98 6.50
CA SER A 110 5.75 -11.91 6.36
C SER A 110 5.28 -12.00 4.90
N MET A 111 5.06 -10.84 4.26
CA MET A 111 4.66 -10.79 2.86
C MET A 111 5.74 -11.35 1.93
N GLY A 112 7.02 -11.15 2.21
CA GLY A 112 8.11 -11.72 1.44
C GLY A 112 8.20 -13.24 1.48
N LYS A 113 7.77 -13.85 2.60
CA LYS A 113 7.64 -15.32 2.71
C LYS A 113 6.43 -15.84 1.95
N GLN A 114 5.32 -15.10 1.98
CA GLN A 114 4.06 -15.53 1.36
C GLN A 114 4.02 -15.27 -0.15
N PHE A 115 4.62 -14.16 -0.61
CA PHE A 115 4.60 -13.67 -1.99
C PHE A 115 6.02 -13.23 -2.41
N PRO A 116 6.96 -14.16 -2.57
CA PRO A 116 8.37 -13.83 -2.83
C PRO A 116 8.58 -13.06 -4.14
N GLU A 117 7.71 -13.25 -5.14
CA GLU A 117 7.68 -12.48 -6.39
C GLU A 117 7.32 -10.99 -6.22
N ALA A 118 6.66 -10.60 -5.13
CA ALA A 118 6.26 -9.22 -4.88
C ALA A 118 7.43 -8.32 -4.40
N LEU A 119 8.57 -8.91 -4.03
CA LEU A 119 9.78 -8.23 -3.56
C LEU A 119 10.93 -8.21 -4.58
N LYS A 120 10.72 -8.78 -5.78
CA LYS A 120 11.73 -8.86 -6.84
C LYS A 120 11.78 -7.62 -7.72
#